data_AF-A0A9P5M8I9-F1
#
_entry.id   AF-A0A9P5M8I9-F1
#
_cell.length_a   1.000
_cell.length_b   1.000
_cell.length_c   1.000
_cell.angle_alpha   90.00
_cell.angle_beta   90.00
_cell.angle_gamma   90.00
#
_symmetry.space_group_name_H-M   'P 1'
#
loop_
_entity.id
_entity.type
_entity.pdbx_description
1 polymer ?
#
loop_
_entity_poly.entity_id
_entity_poly.type
_entity_poly.pdbx_seq_one_letter_code
_entity_poly.pdbx_strand_id
1 'polypeptide(L)'
;LPFLSGSATTGSAAWPSLQSDLKWFSQQSNGKKITLTETGWPRNTAEWKSASKNAVASTSSSEGWMNVLNDHCSDMKSIAGKGGVGWFWSTWNDGDIPGYGVVDSNGKATFSFKGVTC
;
A
#
# COMPACT_ATOMS: atom_id res chain seq x y z
N LEU A 1 3.50 -6.14 2.60
CA LEU A 1 3.36 -5.72 1.18
C LEU A 1 2.31 -6.59 0.49
N PRO A 2 1.05 -6.15 0.41
CA PRO A 2 -0.06 -7.02 -0.04
C PRO A 2 0.11 -7.63 -1.43
N PHE A 3 0.76 -6.94 -2.37
CA PHE A 3 1.02 -7.48 -3.71
C PHE A 3 1.86 -8.77 -3.70
N LEU A 4 2.78 -8.91 -2.74
CA LEU A 4 3.66 -10.08 -2.61
C LEU A 4 2.99 -11.25 -1.86
N SER A 5 1.81 -11.05 -1.30
CA SER A 5 1.07 -12.10 -0.59
C SER A 5 0.64 -13.22 -1.54
N GLY A 6 0.64 -14.46 -1.04
CA GLY A 6 0.07 -15.62 -1.75
C GLY A 6 -1.44 -15.52 -1.97
N SER A 7 -2.14 -14.60 -1.28
CA SER A 7 -3.57 -14.34 -1.45
C SER A 7 -3.89 -13.09 -2.29
N ALA A 8 -2.88 -12.43 -2.87
CA ALA A 8 -3.06 -11.17 -3.58
C ALA A 8 -3.97 -11.31 -4.83
N THR A 9 -4.84 -10.33 -5.05
CA THR A 9 -5.70 -10.21 -6.25
C THR A 9 -5.59 -8.83 -6.90
N THR A 10 -6.19 -7.81 -6.30
CA THR A 10 -6.12 -6.41 -6.77
C THR A 10 -5.81 -5.49 -5.59
N GLY A 11 -5.30 -4.29 -5.86
CA GLY A 11 -4.99 -3.34 -4.80
C GLY A 11 -6.23 -2.90 -4.02
N SER A 12 -7.39 -2.78 -4.66
CA SER A 12 -8.66 -2.46 -4.01
C SER A 12 -9.16 -3.58 -3.08
N ALA A 13 -8.69 -4.81 -3.25
CA ALA A 13 -9.07 -5.96 -2.43
C ALA A 13 -8.04 -6.27 -1.32
N ALA A 14 -7.02 -5.43 -1.15
CA ALA A 14 -5.88 -5.72 -0.28
C ALA A 14 -6.11 -5.42 1.21
N TRP A 15 -7.21 -4.76 1.58
CA TRP A 15 -7.49 -4.39 2.98
C TRP A 15 -7.45 -5.57 3.95
N PRO A 16 -8.11 -6.73 3.70
CA PRO A 16 -8.07 -7.85 4.65
C PRO A 16 -6.65 -8.36 4.91
N SER A 17 -5.78 -8.33 3.91
CA SER A 17 -4.36 -8.69 4.08
C SER A 17 -3.65 -7.70 4.99
N LEU A 18 -3.78 -6.40 4.73
CA LEU A 18 -3.13 -5.37 5.55
C LEU A 18 -3.70 -5.37 6.98
N GLN A 19 -5.00 -5.51 7.15
CA GLN A 19 -5.65 -5.54 8.46
C GLN A 19 -5.14 -6.69 9.32
N SER A 20 -4.96 -7.89 8.72
CA SER A 20 -4.38 -9.04 9.41
C SER A 20 -2.94 -8.77 9.86
N ASP A 21 -2.10 -8.22 8.97
CA ASP A 21 -0.72 -7.87 9.28
C ASP A 21 -0.65 -6.83 10.41
N LEU A 22 -1.44 -5.75 10.31
CA LEU A 22 -1.48 -4.68 11.31
C LEU A 22 -1.98 -5.17 12.67
N LYS A 23 -2.96 -6.08 12.70
CA LYS A 23 -3.42 -6.71 13.94
C LYS A 23 -2.30 -7.50 14.60
N TRP A 24 -1.54 -8.26 13.84
CA TRP A 24 -0.38 -9.00 14.36
C TRP A 24 0.69 -8.03 14.89
N PHE A 25 1.06 -7.01 14.11
CA PHE A 25 2.05 -6.00 14.53
C PHE A 25 1.61 -5.22 15.77
N SER A 26 0.31 -4.92 15.91
CA SER A 26 -0.22 -4.24 17.10
C SER A 26 0.04 -5.07 18.36
N GLN A 27 -0.15 -6.39 18.31
CA GLN A 27 0.15 -7.31 19.41
C GLN A 27 1.65 -7.36 19.75
N GLN A 28 2.54 -7.17 18.75
CA GLN A 28 3.99 -7.16 18.96
C GLN A 28 4.54 -5.77 19.33
N SER A 29 3.76 -4.70 19.12
CA SER A 29 4.25 -3.32 19.23
C SER A 29 4.55 -2.89 20.66
N ASN A 30 4.01 -3.58 21.67
CA ASN A 30 4.04 -3.15 23.08
C ASN A 30 3.60 -1.68 23.25
N GLY A 31 2.58 -1.26 22.50
CA GLY A 31 2.02 0.10 22.53
C GLY A 31 2.87 1.15 21.79
N LYS A 32 3.92 0.75 21.07
CA LYS A 32 4.69 1.65 20.19
C LYS A 32 3.88 1.98 18.93
N LYS A 33 4.21 3.13 18.33
CA LYS A 33 3.66 3.55 17.05
C LYS A 33 4.11 2.59 15.93
N ILE A 34 3.22 2.30 15.01
CA ILE A 34 3.51 1.51 13.80
C ILE A 34 3.53 2.46 12.60
N THR A 35 4.56 2.34 11.78
CA THR A 35 4.68 3.07 10.51
C THR A 35 5.03 2.07 9.43
N LEU A 36 4.23 2.01 8.38
CA LEU A 36 4.58 1.31 7.15
C LEU A 36 5.58 2.20 6.40
N THR A 37 6.87 1.87 6.50
CA THR A 37 7.93 2.66 5.87
C THR A 37 7.94 2.51 4.36
N GLU A 38 7.42 1.41 3.85
CA GLU A 38 7.28 1.14 2.42
C GLU A 38 5.96 0.39 2.16
N THR A 39 5.10 0.98 1.33
CA THR A 39 3.93 0.30 0.80
C THR A 39 3.64 0.74 -0.63
N GLY A 40 3.09 -0.14 -1.44
CA GLY A 40 2.77 0.17 -2.82
C GLY A 40 2.13 -1.02 -3.51
N TRP A 41 1.54 -0.73 -4.67
CA TRP A 41 1.05 -1.77 -5.57
C TRP A 41 1.52 -1.44 -6.99
N PRO A 42 2.22 -2.37 -7.66
CA PRO A 42 2.84 -2.07 -8.94
C PRO A 42 1.84 -1.95 -10.08
N ARG A 43 2.22 -1.18 -11.09
CA ARG A 43 1.50 -1.06 -12.36
C ARG A 43 1.97 -2.05 -13.43
N ASN A 44 3.11 -2.71 -13.21
CA ASN A 44 3.67 -3.78 -14.06
C ASN A 44 4.48 -4.77 -13.22
N THR A 45 5.03 -5.83 -13.82
CA THR A 45 5.84 -6.83 -13.09
C THR A 45 7.30 -6.82 -13.53
N ALA A 46 7.85 -5.66 -13.89
CA ALA A 46 9.23 -5.53 -14.35
C ALA A 46 10.23 -5.87 -13.24
N GLU A 47 10.00 -5.34 -12.03
CA GLU A 47 10.88 -5.54 -10.88
C GLU A 47 10.53 -6.80 -10.08
N TRP A 48 9.26 -6.94 -9.70
CA TRP A 48 8.82 -8.04 -8.85
C TRP A 48 7.58 -8.74 -9.40
N LYS A 49 7.56 -10.06 -9.20
CA LYS A 49 6.39 -10.91 -9.43
C LYS A 49 5.69 -11.19 -8.11
N SER A 50 4.36 -11.29 -8.16
CA SER A 50 3.58 -11.74 -7.01
C SER A 50 3.78 -13.24 -6.76
N ALA A 51 3.64 -13.67 -5.51
CA ALA A 51 3.49 -15.07 -5.15
C ALA A 51 2.11 -15.64 -5.54
N SER A 52 1.12 -14.78 -5.82
CA SER A 52 -0.22 -15.17 -6.28
C SER A 52 -0.34 -15.05 -7.79
N LYS A 53 -0.84 -16.11 -8.44
CA LYS A 53 -1.22 -16.07 -9.87
C LYS A 53 -2.40 -15.15 -10.18
N ASN A 54 -3.15 -14.75 -9.15
CA ASN A 54 -4.33 -13.90 -9.29
C ASN A 54 -4.01 -12.42 -9.10
N ALA A 55 -2.77 -12.07 -8.74
CA ALA A 55 -2.37 -10.70 -8.50
C ALA A 55 -2.29 -9.92 -9.82
N VAL A 56 -2.96 -8.78 -9.88
CA VAL A 56 -3.03 -7.91 -11.05
C VAL A 56 -2.19 -6.67 -10.82
N ALA A 57 -1.04 -6.59 -11.48
CA ALA A 57 -0.24 -5.36 -11.57
C ALA A 57 -0.81 -4.47 -12.69
N SER A 58 -1.37 -3.31 -12.32
CA SER A 58 -1.97 -2.36 -13.26
C SER A 58 -2.13 -0.98 -12.61
N THR A 59 -2.34 0.06 -13.42
CA THR A 59 -2.68 1.41 -12.91
C THR A 59 -3.90 1.38 -11.98
N SER A 60 -4.97 0.68 -12.37
CA SER A 60 -6.19 0.57 -11.57
C SER A 60 -5.96 -0.14 -10.24
N SER A 61 -5.12 -1.18 -10.20
CA SER A 61 -4.78 -1.81 -8.91
C SER A 61 -3.90 -0.90 -8.05
N SER A 62 -3.00 -0.12 -8.64
CA SER A 62 -2.16 0.85 -7.91
C SER A 62 -3.01 1.94 -7.25
N GLU A 63 -3.91 2.55 -8.02
CA GLU A 63 -4.89 3.51 -7.53
C GLU A 63 -5.82 2.89 -6.48
N GLY A 64 -6.31 1.67 -6.73
CA GLY A 64 -7.15 0.93 -5.78
C GLY A 64 -6.45 0.70 -4.44
N TRP A 65 -5.14 0.45 -4.44
CA TRP A 65 -4.39 0.31 -3.21
C TRP A 65 -4.25 1.63 -2.44
N MET A 66 -3.95 2.73 -3.15
CA MET A 66 -3.94 4.07 -2.57
C MET A 66 -5.31 4.42 -1.94
N ASN A 67 -6.40 4.08 -2.62
CA ASN A 67 -7.75 4.30 -2.11
C ASN A 67 -8.01 3.46 -0.85
N VAL A 68 -7.61 2.18 -0.81
CA VAL A 68 -7.71 1.37 0.42
C VAL A 68 -6.97 2.02 1.60
N LEU A 69 -5.76 2.53 1.38
CA LEU A 69 -4.99 3.22 2.42
C LEU A 69 -5.69 4.50 2.91
N ASN A 70 -6.32 5.23 2.01
CA ASN A 70 -7.07 6.43 2.33
C ASN A 70 -8.41 6.12 3.02
N ASP A 71 -9.19 5.18 2.50
CA ASP A 71 -10.53 4.85 2.98
C ASP A 71 -10.49 4.19 4.38
N HIS A 72 -9.42 3.47 4.69
CA HIS A 72 -9.21 2.82 5.99
C HIS A 72 -8.29 3.59 6.94
N CYS A 73 -8.03 4.87 6.67
CA CYS A 73 -7.20 5.69 7.56
C CYS A 73 -7.73 5.76 9.00
N SER A 74 -9.04 5.85 9.19
CA SER A 74 -9.68 5.87 10.52
C SER A 74 -9.52 4.55 11.26
N ASP A 75 -9.66 3.43 10.53
CA ASP A 75 -9.41 2.10 11.09
C ASP A 75 -7.94 1.98 11.53
N MET A 76 -7.02 2.37 10.66
CA MET A 76 -5.58 2.40 10.95
C MET A 76 -5.22 3.29 12.15
N LYS A 77 -5.92 4.40 12.36
CA LYS A 77 -5.77 5.25 13.55
C LYS A 77 -6.17 4.54 14.85
N SER A 78 -7.08 3.57 14.78
CA SER A 78 -7.59 2.84 15.95
C SER A 78 -6.80 1.58 16.33
N ILE A 79 -6.00 1.01 15.41
CA ILE A 79 -5.34 -0.29 15.61
C ILE A 79 -4.19 -0.25 16.63
N ALA A 80 -3.44 0.84 16.67
CA ALA A 80 -2.28 1.00 17.53
C ALA A 80 -2.52 2.10 18.58
N GLY A 81 -1.77 2.06 19.67
CA GLY A 81 -1.73 3.14 20.65
C GLY A 81 -1.25 4.47 20.04
N LYS A 82 -1.06 5.51 20.87
CA LYS A 82 -0.53 6.86 20.56
C LYS A 82 -0.35 7.19 19.05
N GLY A 83 -1.44 7.51 18.38
CA GLY A 83 -1.42 8.07 17.02
C GLY A 83 -1.59 7.07 15.86
N GLY A 84 -1.84 5.79 16.14
CA GLY A 84 -2.25 4.81 15.15
C GLY A 84 -1.16 4.39 14.15
N VAL A 85 -1.60 3.87 13.00
CA VAL A 85 -0.72 3.42 11.91
C VAL A 85 -0.60 4.51 10.84
N GLY A 86 0.64 4.90 10.52
CA GLY A 86 0.97 5.75 9.36
C GLY A 86 1.61 4.95 8.23
N TRP A 87 1.67 5.52 7.02
CA TRP A 87 2.28 4.85 5.87
C TRP A 87 3.01 5.84 4.94
N PHE A 88 4.03 5.34 4.26
CA PHE A 88 4.72 6.01 3.17
C PHE A 88 4.62 5.16 1.91
N TRP A 89 4.28 5.80 0.79
CA TRP A 89 4.32 5.12 -0.49
C TRP A 89 5.78 4.80 -0.88
N SER A 90 6.02 3.62 -1.44
CA SER A 90 7.36 3.03 -1.59
C SER A 90 8.30 3.85 -2.48
N THR A 91 7.78 4.49 -3.53
CA THR A 91 8.58 5.40 -4.36
C THR A 91 7.71 6.52 -4.96
N TRP A 92 8.26 7.74 -4.96
CA TRP A 92 7.63 8.84 -5.65
C TRP A 92 7.70 8.67 -7.17
N ASN A 93 8.85 8.31 -7.73
CA ASN A 93 9.12 8.31 -9.17
C ASN A 93 9.37 6.90 -9.73
N ASP A 94 8.79 6.61 -10.89
CA ASP A 94 8.99 5.35 -11.61
C ASP A 94 10.44 5.08 -12.04
N GLY A 95 11.26 6.12 -12.16
CA GLY A 95 12.68 6.01 -12.46
C GLY A 95 13.49 5.36 -11.34
N ASP A 96 12.98 5.40 -10.09
CA ASP A 96 13.62 4.74 -8.96
C ASP A 96 13.30 3.24 -8.95
N ILE A 97 12.01 2.90 -9.14
CA ILE A 97 11.50 1.52 -9.22
C ILE A 97 10.41 1.47 -10.30
N PRO A 98 10.69 0.87 -11.47
CA PRO A 98 9.75 0.78 -12.57
C PRO A 98 8.37 0.25 -12.16
N GLY A 99 7.33 1.05 -12.41
CA GLY A 99 5.94 0.68 -12.16
C GLY A 99 5.43 0.92 -10.74
N TYR A 100 6.26 1.40 -9.81
CA TYR A 100 5.83 1.71 -8.43
C TYR A 100 5.64 3.21 -8.17
N GLY A 101 6.10 4.09 -9.06
CA GLY A 101 6.00 5.53 -8.89
C GLY A 101 4.56 6.02 -8.87
N VAL A 102 4.28 6.95 -7.94
CA VAL A 102 3.07 7.79 -7.98
C VAL A 102 3.13 8.77 -9.15
N VAL A 103 4.34 9.14 -9.57
CA VAL A 103 4.61 9.84 -10.83
C VAL A 103 5.50 8.99 -11.75
N ASP A 104 5.34 9.17 -13.06
CA ASP A 104 6.16 8.51 -14.06
C ASP A 104 7.57 9.15 -14.11
N SER A 105 8.45 8.60 -14.95
CA SER A 105 9.82 9.12 -15.12
C SER A 105 9.89 10.56 -15.63
N ASN A 106 8.79 11.10 -16.17
CA ASN A 106 8.68 12.49 -16.61
C ASN A 106 8.00 13.38 -15.55
N GLY A 107 7.68 12.84 -14.38
CA GLY A 107 7.03 13.56 -13.29
C GLY A 107 5.50 13.69 -13.45
N LYS A 108 4.89 13.01 -14.42
CA LYS A 108 3.43 13.02 -14.59
C LYS A 108 2.79 12.01 -13.66
N ALA A 109 1.71 12.41 -12.97
CA ALA A 109 0.95 11.51 -12.11
C ALA A 109 0.48 10.25 -12.88
N THR A 110 0.68 9.08 -12.26
CA THR A 110 0.41 7.79 -12.89
C THR A 110 -1.03 7.33 -12.69
N PHE A 111 -1.68 7.87 -11.68
CA PHE A 111 -3.11 7.80 -11.37
C PHE A 111 -3.53 9.07 -10.64
N SER A 112 -4.83 9.30 -10.47
CA SER A 112 -5.32 10.42 -9.68
C SER A 112 -5.17 10.11 -8.20
N PHE A 113 -4.51 10.99 -7.44
CA PHE A 113 -4.40 10.87 -5.99
C PHE A 113 -4.64 12.21 -5.33
N LYS A 114 -5.17 12.17 -4.10
CA LYS A 114 -5.42 13.34 -3.27
C LYS A 114 -5.10 13.01 -1.82
N GLY A 115 -4.59 13.99 -1.09
CA GLY A 115 -4.52 13.89 0.35
C GLY A 115 -5.94 13.80 0.94
N VAL A 116 -6.12 12.96 1.94
CA VAL A 116 -7.36 12.86 2.71
C VAL A 116 -7.08 13.29 4.14
N THR A 117 -8.05 13.97 4.76
CA THR A 117 -8.00 14.25 6.19
C THR A 117 -8.77 13.17 6.91
N CYS A 118 -8.06 12.54 7.82
CA CYS A 118 -8.56 11.64 8.84
C CYS A 118 -7.94 12.16 10.14
#